data_AF-A0A6B2GZK3-F1
#
_entry.id   AF-A0A6B2GZK3-F1
#
_cell.length_a   1.000
_cell.length_b   1.000
_cell.length_c   1.000
_cell.angle_alpha   90.00
_cell.angle_beta   90.00
_cell.angle_gamma   90.00
#
_symmetry.space_group_name_H-M   'P 1'
#
loop_
_entity.id
_entity.type
_entity.pdbx_description
1 polymer ?
#
loop_
_entity_poly.entity_id
_entity_poly.type
_entity_poly.pdbx_seq_one_letter_code
_entity_poly.pdbx_strand_id
1 'polypeptide(L)'
;MPATPLRYQIALLLIFMLAFNSVASAQAQRAYTSNNYITIVLEGPKGRYEFKSQDLLVRYNRLTDQLECSVMVNSLAPTSDTIPASMAYEVLYGAKFPEFAFQIDVPEEIISSGKPYPEPLTQRTYITLQGITNQTRIPIVFAPDRNRLSFGTNFDLRLSNFDASIPVRYIPVLTGRLLINISNARWIDQY
;
A
#
# COMPACT_ATOMS: atom_id res chain seq x y z
N MET A 1 -22.62 -62.54 -22.30
CA MET A 1 -22.29 -61.09 -22.28
C MET A 1 -21.81 -60.74 -20.87
N PRO A 2 -20.51 -60.50 -20.64
CA PRO A 2 -19.99 -60.26 -19.30
C PRO A 2 -20.33 -58.84 -18.85
N ALA A 3 -20.90 -58.71 -17.65
CA ALA A 3 -21.18 -57.44 -17.00
C ALA A 3 -19.86 -56.72 -16.69
N THR A 4 -19.66 -55.55 -17.29
CA THR A 4 -18.54 -54.67 -16.94
C THR A 4 -18.63 -54.27 -15.46
N PRO A 5 -17.56 -54.40 -14.66
CA PRO A 5 -17.67 -54.14 -13.22
C PRO A 5 -17.94 -52.65 -12.96
N LEU A 6 -19.01 -52.36 -12.22
CA LEU A 6 -19.45 -51.03 -11.75
C LEU A 6 -18.30 -50.15 -11.21
N ARG A 7 -17.25 -50.79 -10.68
CA ARG A 7 -16.03 -50.14 -10.16
C ARG A 7 -15.25 -49.35 -11.21
N TYR A 8 -15.21 -49.81 -12.47
CA TYR A 8 -14.50 -49.11 -13.54
C TYR A 8 -15.27 -47.88 -14.04
N GLN A 9 -16.60 -47.90 -13.99
CA GLN A 9 -17.43 -46.75 -14.37
C GLN A 9 -17.29 -45.59 -13.37
N ILE A 10 -17.22 -45.90 -12.07
CA ILE A 10 -16.99 -44.89 -11.02
C ILE A 10 -15.58 -44.29 -11.15
N ALA A 11 -14.57 -45.11 -11.43
CA ALA A 11 -13.20 -44.64 -11.63
C ALA A 11 -13.09 -43.70 -12.85
N LEU A 12 -13.77 -44.03 -13.96
CA LEU A 12 -13.77 -43.19 -15.16
C LEU A 12 -14.49 -41.85 -14.91
N LEU A 13 -15.59 -41.86 -14.15
CA LEU A 13 -16.33 -40.65 -13.79
C LEU A 13 -15.52 -39.71 -12.89
N LEU A 14 -14.75 -40.26 -11.94
CA LEU A 14 -13.87 -39.49 -11.06
C LEU A 14 -12.71 -38.84 -11.83
N ILE A 15 -12.14 -39.53 -12.81
CA ILE A 15 -11.10 -38.97 -13.70
C ILE A 15 -11.69 -37.86 -14.57
N PHE A 16 -12.92 -38.03 -15.07
CA PHE A 16 -13.58 -37.00 -15.86
C PHE A 16 -13.89 -35.76 -15.02
N MET A 17 -14.33 -35.89 -13.76
CA MET A 17 -14.56 -34.75 -12.88
C MET A 17 -13.26 -34.03 -12.46
N LEU A 18 -12.14 -34.74 -12.36
CA LEU A 18 -10.84 -34.10 -12.12
C LEU A 18 -10.35 -33.26 -13.31
N ALA A 19 -10.75 -33.60 -14.54
CA ALA A 19 -10.40 -32.84 -15.74
C ALA A 19 -11.21 -31.54 -15.93
N PHE A 20 -12.31 -31.35 -15.18
CA PHE A 20 -13.15 -30.14 -15.22
C PHE A 20 -12.89 -29.15 -14.08
N ASN A 21 -11.83 -29.34 -13.29
CA ASN A 21 -11.45 -28.35 -12.30
C ASN A 21 -10.87 -27.09 -12.97
N SER A 22 -11.80 -26.15 -13.18
CA SER A 22 -11.62 -24.73 -12.90
C SER A 22 -10.40 -24.10 -13.56
N VAL A 23 -10.63 -23.50 -14.73
CA VAL A 23 -9.92 -22.27 -15.10
C VAL A 23 -10.28 -21.24 -14.02
N ALA A 24 -9.53 -21.24 -12.93
CA ALA A 24 -9.54 -20.16 -11.97
C ALA A 24 -9.03 -18.96 -12.74
N SER A 25 -9.94 -18.08 -13.16
CA SER A 25 -9.60 -16.73 -13.56
C SER A 25 -9.05 -16.05 -12.31
N ALA A 26 -7.77 -16.23 -12.02
CA ALA A 26 -7.04 -15.31 -11.19
C ALA A 26 -7.23 -13.95 -11.85
N GLN A 27 -8.10 -13.13 -11.28
CA GLN A 27 -8.31 -11.76 -11.69
C GLN A 27 -6.91 -11.16 -11.84
N ALA A 28 -6.55 -10.78 -13.06
CA ALA A 28 -5.31 -10.10 -13.35
C ALA A 28 -5.38 -8.71 -12.71
N GLN A 29 -5.28 -8.64 -11.38
CA GLN A 29 -4.99 -7.41 -10.68
C GLN A 29 -3.68 -6.91 -11.27
N ARG A 30 -3.75 -5.77 -11.95
CA ARG A 30 -2.60 -5.20 -12.64
C ARG A 30 -1.45 -5.05 -11.68
N ALA A 31 -0.25 -5.35 -12.19
CA ALA A 31 0.96 -5.33 -11.40
C ALA A 31 1.20 -3.93 -10.81
N TYR A 32 1.69 -3.92 -9.58
CA TYR A 32 2.17 -2.70 -8.95
C TYR A 32 3.44 -2.20 -9.64
N THR A 33 3.58 -0.87 -9.73
CA THR A 33 4.86 -0.24 -10.01
C THR A 33 5.69 -0.24 -8.72
N SER A 34 6.89 -0.82 -8.77
CA SER A 34 7.85 -0.88 -7.66
C SER A 34 8.94 0.21 -7.77
N ASN A 35 9.92 0.20 -6.87
CA ASN A 35 11.02 1.17 -6.80
C ASN A 35 10.56 2.61 -6.52
N ASN A 36 9.47 2.76 -5.76
CA ASN A 36 9.05 4.05 -5.23
C ASN A 36 9.54 4.21 -3.80
N TYR A 37 9.79 5.45 -3.41
CA TYR A 37 10.39 5.77 -2.13
C TYR A 37 9.34 6.36 -1.20
N ILE A 38 9.33 5.88 0.04
CA ILE A 38 8.55 6.45 1.13
C ILE A 38 9.46 6.69 2.33
N THR A 39 9.26 7.84 2.97
CA THR A 39 9.87 8.16 4.25
C THR A 39 8.76 8.29 5.28
N ILE A 40 8.91 7.59 6.41
CA ILE A 40 8.03 7.69 7.56
C ILE A 40 8.84 8.21 8.74
N VAL A 41 8.36 9.28 9.36
CA VAL A 41 8.98 9.87 10.54
C VAL A 41 8.04 9.68 11.72
N LEU A 42 8.55 9.06 12.79
CA LEU A 42 7.88 9.05 14.08
C LEU A 42 8.38 10.26 14.89
N GLU A 43 7.48 11.16 15.28
CA GLU A 43 7.84 12.37 16.01
C GLU A 43 7.96 12.09 17.51
N GLY A 44 9.09 12.48 18.09
CA GLY A 44 9.34 12.47 19.53
C GLY A 44 9.42 13.88 20.10
N PRO A 45 9.30 14.06 21.42
CA PRO A 45 9.39 15.38 22.05
C PRO A 45 10.77 16.03 21.92
N LYS A 46 11.82 15.23 21.67
CA LYS A 46 13.22 15.68 21.57
C LYS A 46 13.85 15.49 20.19
N GLY A 47 13.09 14.98 19.21
CA GLY A 47 13.68 14.63 17.92
C GLY A 47 12.73 13.86 17.00
N ARG A 48 13.28 13.38 15.90
CA ARG A 48 12.57 12.66 14.85
C ARG A 48 13.25 11.33 14.59
N TYR A 49 12.45 10.26 14.51
CA TYR A 49 12.92 8.93 14.15
C TYR A 49 12.49 8.66 12.70
N GLU A 50 13.41 8.83 11.76
CA GLU A 50 13.14 8.75 10.32
C GLU A 50 13.51 7.36 9.76
N PHE A 51 12.56 6.77 9.04
CA PHE A 51 12.67 5.48 8.39
C PHE A 51 12.37 5.61 6.90
N LYS A 52 13.08 4.86 6.05
CA LYS A 52 12.93 4.86 4.59
C LYS A 52 12.69 3.48 4.05
N SER A 53 11.91 3.40 2.98
CA SER A 53 11.77 2.20 2.16
C SER A 53 11.79 2.58 0.68
N GLN A 54 12.37 1.70 -0.13
CA GLN A 54 12.37 1.77 -1.60
C GLN A 54 11.31 0.83 -2.22
N ASP A 55 10.56 0.14 -1.35
CA ASP A 55 9.60 -0.90 -1.71
C ASP A 55 8.15 -0.37 -1.66
N LEU A 56 7.94 0.93 -1.91
CA LEU A 56 6.59 1.45 -2.06
C LEU A 56 6.01 0.95 -3.39
N LEU A 57 4.92 0.22 -3.29
CA LEU A 57 4.14 -0.30 -4.41
C LEU A 57 3.02 0.69 -4.73
N VAL A 58 2.85 1.00 -6.02
CA VAL A 58 1.79 1.91 -6.49
C VAL A 58 1.05 1.28 -7.66
N ARG A 59 -0.29 1.27 -7.62
CA ARG A 59 -1.14 0.93 -8.78
C ARG A 59 -2.31 1.89 -8.90
N TYR A 60 -2.77 2.14 -10.13
CA TYR A 60 -4.03 2.83 -10.36
C TYR A 60 -5.17 1.82 -10.56
N ASN A 61 -6.20 1.94 -9.73
CA ASN A 61 -7.44 1.19 -9.86
C ASN A 61 -8.46 2.01 -10.65
N ARG A 62 -8.68 1.60 -11.90
CA ARG A 62 -9.63 2.26 -12.82
C ARG A 62 -11.10 2.07 -12.45
N LEU A 63 -11.43 1.14 -11.57
CA LEU A 63 -12.82 0.93 -11.13
C LEU A 63 -13.22 1.93 -10.05
N THR A 64 -12.25 2.41 -9.28
CA THR A 64 -12.48 3.32 -8.14
C THR A 64 -11.84 4.69 -8.34
N ASP A 65 -11.13 4.91 -9.44
CA ASP A 65 -10.32 6.09 -9.73
C ASP A 65 -9.37 6.43 -8.58
N GLN A 66 -8.64 5.42 -8.10
CA GLN A 66 -7.75 5.54 -6.97
C GLN A 66 -6.33 5.05 -7.27
N LEU A 67 -5.34 5.82 -6.84
CA LEU A 67 -3.99 5.31 -6.64
C LEU A 67 -3.94 4.54 -5.32
N GLU A 68 -3.75 3.23 -5.42
CA GLU A 68 -3.51 2.35 -4.29
C GLU A 68 -2.01 2.25 -4.05
N CYS A 69 -1.60 2.60 -2.83
CA CYS A 69 -0.21 2.59 -2.39
C CYS A 69 -0.05 1.64 -1.21
N SER A 70 0.98 0.79 -1.23
CA SER A 70 1.29 -0.11 -0.11
C SER A 70 2.80 -0.24 0.07
N VAL A 71 3.26 -0.30 1.31
CA VAL A 71 4.64 -0.60 1.67
C VAL A 71 4.66 -1.61 2.80
N MET A 72 5.56 -2.60 2.68
CA MET A 72 5.78 -3.55 3.75
C MET A 72 6.44 -2.85 4.95
N VAL A 73 5.85 -2.96 6.13
CA VAL A 73 6.33 -2.29 7.35
C VAL A 73 7.75 -2.76 7.71
N ASN A 74 8.11 -4.02 7.43
CA ASN A 74 9.45 -4.54 7.68
C ASN A 74 10.53 -4.02 6.71
N SER A 75 10.15 -3.38 5.60
CA SER A 75 11.10 -2.75 4.65
C SER A 75 11.57 -1.37 5.12
N LEU A 76 10.97 -0.81 6.17
CA LEU A 76 11.31 0.50 6.71
C LEU A 76 12.63 0.43 7.50
N ALA A 77 13.72 0.88 6.88
CA ALA A 77 15.04 0.94 7.50
C ALA A 77 15.26 2.30 8.18
N PRO A 78 15.86 2.34 9.38
CA PRO A 78 16.23 3.60 10.02
C PRO A 78 17.28 4.34 9.19
N THR A 79 17.21 5.68 9.21
CA THR A 79 18.19 6.54 8.53
C THR A 79 19.43 6.84 9.36
N SER A 80 19.46 6.42 10.62
CA SER A 80 20.56 6.64 11.55
C SER A 80 20.69 5.47 12.53
N ASP A 81 21.93 5.11 12.86
CA ASP A 81 22.26 4.00 13.78
C ASP A 81 21.78 4.23 15.22
N THR A 82 21.44 5.47 15.59
CA THR A 82 20.88 5.78 16.91
C THR A 82 19.40 5.40 17.03
N ILE A 83 18.74 5.04 15.93
CA ILE A 83 17.33 4.68 15.88
C ILE A 83 17.22 3.14 15.93
N PRO A 84 16.48 2.56 16.88
CA PRO A 84 16.27 1.11 16.90
C PRO A 84 15.62 0.62 15.60
N ALA A 85 16.25 -0.36 14.94
CA ALA A 85 15.78 -0.89 13.65
C ALA A 85 14.35 -1.46 13.72
N SER A 86 13.96 -2.03 14.86
CA SER A 86 12.62 -2.60 15.05
C SER A 86 11.53 -1.56 15.37
N MET A 87 11.90 -0.29 15.64
CA MET A 87 10.95 0.69 16.16
C MET A 87 9.77 0.94 15.22
N ALA A 88 9.99 1.19 13.93
CA ALA A 88 8.89 1.37 12.98
C ALA A 88 8.00 0.12 12.89
N TYR A 89 8.62 -1.06 12.81
CA TYR A 89 7.91 -2.34 12.78
C TYR A 89 7.01 -2.54 13.99
N GLU A 90 7.50 -2.21 15.17
CA GLU A 90 6.78 -2.40 16.41
C GLU A 90 5.72 -1.33 16.65
N VAL A 91 5.96 -0.07 16.26
CA VAL A 91 5.01 1.03 16.42
C VAL A 91 3.86 0.93 15.42
N LEU A 92 4.13 0.50 14.19
CA LEU A 92 3.10 0.29 13.16
C LEU A 92 2.40 -1.08 13.28
N TYR A 93 2.74 -1.87 14.31
CA TYR A 93 2.19 -3.21 14.56
C TYR A 93 2.41 -4.18 13.39
N GLY A 94 3.60 -4.13 12.79
CA GLY A 94 4.00 -4.91 11.62
C GLY A 94 3.82 -6.43 11.74
N ALA A 95 3.79 -6.96 12.96
CA ALA A 95 3.50 -8.38 13.20
C ALA A 95 2.04 -8.76 12.91
N LYS A 96 1.11 -7.83 13.14
CA LYS A 96 -0.33 -8.02 12.91
C LYS A 96 -0.78 -7.38 11.58
N PHE A 97 -0.16 -6.26 11.22
CA PHE A 97 -0.46 -5.47 10.04
C PHE A 97 0.84 -5.28 9.24
N PRO A 98 1.24 -6.26 8.42
CA PRO A 98 2.53 -6.26 7.75
C PRO A 98 2.67 -5.17 6.67
N GLU A 99 1.54 -4.62 6.23
CA GLU A 99 1.47 -3.59 5.20
C GLU A 99 0.92 -2.27 5.77
N PHE A 100 1.57 -1.17 5.39
CA PHE A 100 1.02 0.17 5.54
C PHE A 100 0.47 0.62 4.19
N ALA A 101 -0.85 0.81 4.12
CA ALA A 101 -1.56 1.06 2.87
C ALA A 101 -2.40 2.35 2.94
N PHE A 102 -2.44 3.06 1.81
CA PHE A 102 -3.30 4.21 1.61
C PHE A 102 -3.77 4.30 0.16
N GLN A 103 -4.95 4.88 -0.03
CA GLN A 103 -5.62 5.00 -1.32
C GLN A 103 -5.92 6.47 -1.54
N ILE A 104 -5.47 7.01 -2.67
CA ILE A 104 -5.61 8.41 -3.04
C ILE A 104 -6.59 8.48 -4.19
N ASP A 105 -7.62 9.31 -4.08
CA ASP A 105 -8.47 9.61 -5.22
C ASP A 105 -7.70 10.38 -6.28
N VAL A 106 -7.71 9.87 -7.50
CA VAL A 106 -7.08 10.47 -8.68
C VAL A 106 -8.04 10.33 -9.85
N PRO A 107 -8.85 11.35 -10.13
CA PRO A 107 -9.74 11.35 -11.29
C PRO A 107 -8.98 11.14 -12.60
N GLU A 108 -9.59 10.44 -13.56
CA GLU A 108 -8.98 10.11 -14.86
C GLU A 108 -8.55 11.37 -15.64
N GLU A 109 -9.18 12.51 -15.40
CA GLU A 109 -8.80 13.80 -15.99
C GLU A 109 -7.38 14.23 -15.58
N ILE A 110 -6.94 13.89 -14.36
CA ILE A 110 -5.57 14.19 -13.91
C ILE A 110 -4.58 13.36 -14.73
N ILE A 111 -4.84 12.07 -14.88
CA ILE A 111 -3.98 11.14 -15.61
C ILE A 111 -3.92 11.52 -17.10
N SER A 112 -5.07 11.80 -17.70
CA SER A 112 -5.20 12.09 -19.14
C SER A 112 -4.77 13.51 -19.54
N SER A 113 -4.63 14.43 -18.59
CA SER A 113 -4.27 15.84 -18.88
C SER A 113 -2.93 16.02 -19.60
N GLY A 114 -1.98 15.08 -19.42
CA GLY A 114 -0.65 15.11 -20.01
C GLY A 114 0.19 16.35 -19.65
N LYS A 115 -0.26 17.15 -18.67
CA LYS A 115 0.39 18.38 -18.23
C LYS A 115 0.65 18.33 -16.72
N PRO A 116 1.86 18.69 -16.25
CA PRO A 116 2.15 18.74 -14.82
C PRO A 116 1.31 19.82 -14.13
N TYR A 117 0.86 19.51 -12.92
CA TYR A 117 0.20 20.46 -12.04
C TYR A 117 1.26 21.15 -11.19
N PRO A 118 1.46 22.48 -11.34
CA PRO A 118 2.52 23.19 -10.63
C PRO A 118 2.23 23.35 -9.13
N GLU A 119 0.96 23.27 -8.74
CA GLU A 119 0.51 23.42 -7.35
C GLU A 119 -0.03 22.09 -6.80
N PRO A 120 0.16 21.81 -5.49
CA PRO A 120 -0.43 20.63 -4.86
C PRO A 120 -1.96 20.65 -4.91
N LEU A 121 -2.55 19.58 -5.41
CA LEU A 121 -3.99 19.34 -5.38
C LEU A 121 -4.36 18.66 -4.06
N THR A 122 -5.42 19.13 -3.40
CA THR A 122 -5.92 18.51 -2.17
C THR A 122 -6.80 17.31 -2.53
N GLN A 123 -6.29 16.09 -2.34
CA GLN A 123 -7.00 14.87 -2.69
C GLN A 123 -7.58 14.18 -1.45
N ARG A 124 -8.73 13.53 -1.64
CA ARG A 124 -9.30 12.62 -0.64
C ARG A 124 -8.42 11.38 -0.57
N THR A 125 -8.10 10.94 0.63
CA THR A 125 -7.22 9.79 0.86
C THR A 125 -7.73 8.94 2.00
N TYR A 126 -7.82 7.64 1.76
CA TYR A 126 -8.15 6.63 2.74
C TYR A 126 -6.85 6.01 3.23
N ILE A 127 -6.60 6.06 4.54
CA ILE A 127 -5.36 5.57 5.13
C ILE A 127 -5.73 4.49 6.12
N THR A 128 -5.05 3.33 6.05
CA THR A 128 -5.25 2.25 7.01
C THR A 128 -4.04 2.15 7.93
N LEU A 129 -4.28 2.30 9.23
CA LEU A 129 -3.23 2.27 10.26
C LEU A 129 -3.70 1.40 11.42
N GLN A 130 -2.91 0.40 11.79
CA GLN A 130 -3.24 -0.60 12.80
C GLN A 130 -4.65 -1.24 12.63
N GLY A 131 -5.10 -1.39 11.38
CA GLY A 131 -6.40 -1.99 11.04
C GLY A 131 -7.58 -1.03 11.05
N ILE A 132 -7.38 0.25 11.38
CA ILE A 132 -8.41 1.29 11.33
C ILE A 132 -8.20 2.14 10.08
N THR A 133 -9.25 2.32 9.29
CA THR A 133 -9.23 3.16 8.09
C THR A 133 -9.88 4.51 8.39
N ASN A 134 -9.15 5.59 8.12
CA ASN A 134 -9.72 6.93 8.13
C ASN A 134 -9.60 7.61 6.79
N GLN A 135 -10.57 8.46 6.50
CA GLN A 135 -10.56 9.37 5.38
C GLN A 135 -9.99 10.72 5.81
N THR A 136 -9.03 11.24 5.05
CA THR A 136 -8.47 12.58 5.23
C THR A 136 -8.31 13.26 3.87
N ARG A 137 -7.84 14.51 3.86
CA ARG A 137 -7.47 15.26 2.66
C ARG A 137 -5.99 15.64 2.76
N ILE A 138 -5.20 15.25 1.76
CA ILE A 138 -3.74 15.52 1.73
C ILE A 138 -3.36 16.29 0.46
N PRO A 139 -2.33 17.15 0.52
CA PRO A 139 -1.81 17.83 -0.66
C PRO A 139 -0.95 16.88 -1.49
N ILE A 140 -1.19 16.82 -2.81
CA ILE A 140 -0.47 15.95 -3.74
C ILE A 140 -0.09 16.73 -4.98
N VAL A 141 1.19 16.71 -5.32
CA VAL A 141 1.70 17.25 -6.58
C VAL A 141 1.66 16.13 -7.62
N PHE A 142 0.96 16.35 -8.73
CA PHE A 142 0.87 15.40 -9.83
C PHE A 142 1.67 15.88 -11.05
N ALA A 143 2.42 14.97 -11.64
CA ALA A 143 3.12 15.12 -12.90
C ALA A 143 2.74 13.96 -13.84
N PRO A 144 1.55 14.04 -14.48
CA PRO A 144 1.17 13.10 -15.53
C PRO A 144 2.06 13.25 -16.75
N ASP A 145 2.34 12.12 -17.38
CA ASP A 145 3.11 11.92 -18.59
C ASP A 145 2.41 10.78 -19.38
N ARG A 146 2.60 10.69 -20.69
CA ARG A 146 1.75 9.94 -21.65
C ARG A 146 1.21 8.60 -21.13
N ASN A 147 2.05 7.82 -20.48
CA ASN A 147 1.80 6.47 -19.98
C ASN A 147 2.31 6.29 -18.53
N ARG A 148 2.48 7.40 -17.81
CA ARG A 148 3.00 7.41 -16.43
C ARG A 148 2.36 8.55 -15.64
N LEU A 149 1.95 8.27 -14.41
CA LEU A 149 1.69 9.32 -13.43
C LEU A 149 2.84 9.34 -12.42
N SER A 150 3.50 10.48 -12.26
CA SER A 150 4.38 10.70 -11.11
C SER A 150 3.67 11.58 -10.09
N PHE A 151 3.90 11.33 -8.80
CA PHE A 151 3.32 12.15 -7.74
C PHE A 151 4.25 12.25 -6.54
N GLY A 152 4.04 13.32 -5.77
CA GLY A 152 4.68 13.53 -4.48
C GLY A 152 3.69 14.11 -3.47
N THR A 153 3.85 13.75 -2.21
CA THR A 153 3.03 14.25 -1.11
C THR A 153 3.85 14.31 0.19
N ASN A 154 3.46 15.22 1.07
CA ASN A 154 3.97 15.32 2.42
C ASN A 154 2.81 15.67 3.34
N PHE A 155 2.53 14.82 4.33
CA PHE A 155 1.41 15.01 5.24
C PHE A 155 1.70 14.37 6.59
N ASP A 156 0.97 14.81 7.62
CA ASP A 156 1.06 14.23 8.95
C ASP A 156 -0.21 13.51 9.38
N LEU A 157 -0.01 12.50 10.20
CA LEU A 157 -1.05 11.68 10.82
C LEU A 157 -0.86 11.69 12.33
N ARG A 158 -1.95 11.51 13.07
CA ARG A 158 -1.90 11.24 14.51
C ARG A 158 -2.45 9.85 14.76
N LEU A 159 -1.71 9.00 15.46
CA LEU A 159 -2.16 7.64 15.82
C LEU A 159 -3.52 7.67 16.54
N SER A 160 -3.74 8.67 17.39
CA SER A 160 -5.00 8.87 18.10
C SER A 160 -6.22 9.00 17.18
N ASN A 161 -6.05 9.49 15.95
CA ASN A 161 -7.17 9.60 15.01
C ASN A 161 -7.64 8.21 14.53
N PHE A 162 -6.75 7.21 14.57
CA PHE A 162 -6.96 5.85 14.09
C PHE A 162 -7.21 4.86 15.24
N ASP A 163 -7.49 5.34 16.46
CA ASP A 163 -7.50 4.52 17.68
C ASP A 163 -6.23 3.64 17.82
N ALA A 164 -5.13 4.09 17.21
CA ALA A 164 -3.88 3.36 17.16
C ALA A 164 -3.07 3.65 18.43
N SER A 165 -2.39 2.62 18.92
CA SER A 165 -1.67 2.67 20.18
C SER A 165 -0.17 2.66 19.96
N ILE A 166 0.55 3.35 20.85
CA ILE A 166 2.02 3.31 20.90
C ILE A 166 2.41 2.18 21.87
N PRO A 167 3.31 1.26 21.49
CA PRO A 167 3.83 0.27 22.43
C PRO A 167 4.40 0.94 23.69
N VAL A 168 4.16 0.35 24.86
CA VAL A 168 4.51 0.95 26.17
C VAL A 168 5.95 1.45 26.25
N ARG A 169 6.92 0.69 25.72
CA ARG A 169 8.34 1.07 25.72
C ARG A 169 8.65 2.35 24.93
N TYR A 170 7.78 2.75 23.99
CA TYR A 170 7.97 3.90 23.12
C TYR A 170 7.16 5.12 23.54
N ILE A 171 6.22 5.00 24.49
CA ILE A 171 5.43 6.12 25.02
C ILE A 171 6.32 7.29 25.51
N PRO A 172 7.46 7.07 26.21
CA PRO A 172 8.28 8.18 26.70
C PRO A 172 9.01 8.95 25.59
N VAL A 173 9.13 8.37 24.40
CA VAL A 173 9.97 8.91 23.31
C VAL A 173 9.17 9.28 22.07
N LEU A 174 7.89 8.90 21.98
CA LEU A 174 7.01 9.22 20.85
C LEU A 174 5.82 10.06 21.28
N THR A 175 5.44 11.01 20.42
CA THR A 175 4.27 11.87 20.59
C THR A 175 3.00 11.26 20.00
N GLY A 176 3.15 10.23 19.15
CA GLY A 176 2.08 9.64 18.36
C GLY A 176 1.77 10.35 17.05
N ARG A 177 2.55 11.38 16.68
CA ARG A 177 2.48 11.99 15.36
C ARG A 177 3.44 11.28 14.39
N LEU A 178 2.93 11.01 13.19
CA LEU A 178 3.66 10.43 12.07
C LEU A 178 3.72 11.45 10.95
N LEU A 179 4.87 11.58 10.29
CA LEU A 179 4.99 12.38 9.07
C LEU A 179 5.35 11.43 7.93
N ILE A 180 4.64 11.55 6.82
CA ILE A 180 4.82 10.72 5.64
C ILE A 180 5.27 11.61 4.50
N ASN A 181 6.37 11.23 3.85
CA ASN A 181 6.89 11.92 2.69
C ASN A 181 7.10 10.95 1.53
N ILE A 182 6.62 11.34 0.36
CA ILE A 182 6.77 10.66 -0.92
C ILE A 182 7.18 11.73 -1.91
N SER A 183 8.37 11.65 -2.50
CA SER A 183 8.93 12.76 -3.29
C SER A 183 8.72 12.61 -4.80
N ASN A 184 8.65 11.39 -5.33
CA ASN A 184 8.49 11.12 -6.76
C ASN A 184 8.06 9.67 -7.03
N ALA A 185 6.96 9.24 -6.41
CA ALA A 185 6.40 7.92 -6.68
C ALA A 185 5.75 7.91 -8.07
N ARG A 186 5.73 6.74 -8.70
CA ARG A 186 5.33 6.55 -10.08
C ARG A 186 4.37 5.39 -10.18
N TRP A 187 3.35 5.59 -10.99
CA TRP A 187 2.55 4.53 -11.59
C TRP A 187 2.79 4.55 -13.10
N ILE A 188 3.05 3.38 -13.68
CA ILE A 188 3.22 3.20 -15.13
C ILE A 188 2.03 2.40 -15.66
N ASP A 189 1.40 2.92 -16.71
CA ASP A 189 0.30 2.24 -17.38
C ASP A 189 0.90 1.13 -18.27
N GLN A 190 0.79 -0.13 -17.84
CA GLN A 190 1.37 -1.30 -18.52
C GLN A 190 0.48 -1.84 -19.65
N TYR A 191 -0.11 -0.95 -20.45
CA TYR A 191 -0.92 -1.33 -21.60
C TYR A 191 -0.13 -1.36 -22.90
#